data_AF-A0A316QKQ9-F1
#
_entry.id   AF-A0A316QKQ9-F1
#
_cell.length_a   1.000
_cell.length_b   1.000
_cell.length_c   1.000
_cell.angle_alpha   90.00
_cell.angle_beta   90.00
_cell.angle_gamma   90.00
#
_symmetry.space_group_name_H-M   'P 1'
#
loop_
_entity.id
_entity.type
_entity.pdbx_description
1 polymer ?
#
loop_
_entity_poly.entity_id
_entity_poly.type
_entity_poly.pdbx_seq_one_letter_code
_entity_poly.pdbx_strand_id
1 'polypeptide(L)'
;MKKLISGIRARLLNKLGENKYRALMQFVRFCLVGALNTLVDYGVFVLSYNVIFGRNDSLDFIAVGLGWCAGVVCSFICNSRWTFEQKKWSGKKVVLFLILNALLYGLTWLSLRLLGSAGIVEELAKLITLPFTTILNFLGNKFVIFRDAGKQASGRE
;
A
#
# COMPACT_ATOMS: atom_id res chain seq x y z
N MET A 1 -0.87 -28.56 -3.71
CA MET A 1 -0.57 -27.14 -3.39
C MET A 1 0.30 -26.97 -2.12
N LYS A 2 -0.07 -27.54 -0.96
CA LYS A 2 0.69 -27.39 0.32
C LYS A 2 2.18 -27.82 0.25
N LYS A 3 2.50 -28.94 -0.42
CA LYS A 3 3.89 -29.41 -0.62
C LYS A 3 4.77 -28.46 -1.45
N LEU A 4 4.18 -27.74 -2.40
CA LEU A 4 4.90 -26.81 -3.27
C LEU A 4 5.30 -25.54 -2.48
N ILE A 5 4.34 -25.01 -1.72
CA ILE A 5 4.54 -23.81 -0.89
C ILE A 5 5.58 -24.08 0.20
N SER A 6 5.56 -25.26 0.83
CA SER A 6 6.56 -25.63 1.83
C SER A 6 7.97 -25.76 1.23
N GLY A 7 8.09 -26.30 0.02
CA GLY A 7 9.38 -26.41 -0.69
C GLY A 7 9.96 -25.05 -1.09
N ILE A 8 9.13 -24.13 -1.59
CA ILE A 8 9.54 -22.76 -1.92
C ILE A 8 9.98 -22.02 -0.65
N ARG A 9 9.20 -22.13 0.43
CA ARG A 9 9.54 -21.54 1.72
C ARG A 9 10.92 -22.01 2.22
N ALA A 10 11.17 -23.31 2.23
CA ALA A 10 12.43 -23.87 2.71
C ALA A 10 13.64 -23.36 1.88
N ARG A 11 13.49 -23.29 0.56
CA ARG A 11 14.55 -22.78 -0.34
C ARG A 11 14.82 -21.29 -0.11
N LEU A 12 13.78 -20.47 0.03
CA LEU A 12 13.93 -19.04 0.25
C LEU A 12 14.53 -18.73 1.63
N LEU A 13 14.11 -19.47 2.67
CA LEU A 13 14.69 -19.34 4.01
C LEU A 13 16.17 -19.67 4.03
N ASN A 14 16.58 -20.77 3.38
CA ASN A 14 17.98 -21.16 3.30
C ASN A 14 18.84 -20.14 2.55
N LYS A 15 18.28 -19.47 1.52
CA LYS A 15 19.03 -18.51 0.68
C LYS A 15 19.07 -17.09 1.23
N LEU A 16 18.00 -16.64 1.89
CA LEU A 16 17.83 -15.24 2.33
C LEU A 16 18.01 -15.04 3.85
N GLY A 17 17.85 -16.10 4.65
CA GLY A 17 17.73 -16.02 6.09
C GLY A 17 16.35 -15.50 6.56
N GLU A 18 15.99 -15.80 7.81
CA GLU A 18 14.67 -15.53 8.41
C GLU A 18 14.24 -14.05 8.29
N ASN A 19 15.15 -13.11 8.59
CA ASN A 19 14.84 -11.68 8.58
C ASN A 19 14.50 -11.14 7.19
N LYS A 20 15.27 -11.52 6.16
CA LYS A 20 15.02 -11.07 4.78
C LYS A 20 13.80 -11.77 4.19
N TYR A 21 13.59 -13.05 4.49
CA TYR A 21 12.36 -13.76 4.08
C TYR A 21 11.11 -13.10 4.65
N ARG A 22 11.11 -12.75 5.94
CA ARG A 22 9.99 -12.01 6.56
C ARG A 22 9.77 -10.67 5.87
N ALA A 23 10.84 -9.92 5.60
CA ALA A 23 10.74 -8.64 4.89
C ALA A 23 10.13 -8.79 3.49
N LEU A 24 10.55 -9.82 2.75
CA LEU A 24 10.00 -10.13 1.43
C LEU A 24 8.51 -10.49 1.51
N MET A 25 8.12 -11.31 2.48
CA MET A 25 6.71 -11.69 2.66
C MET A 25 5.84 -10.49 3.05
N GLN A 26 6.36 -9.58 3.88
CA GLN A 26 5.69 -8.31 4.18
C GLN A 26 5.53 -7.46 2.93
N PHE A 27 6.56 -7.37 2.07
CA PHE A 27 6.46 -6.63 0.82
C PHE A 27 5.42 -7.22 -0.14
N VAL A 28 5.39 -8.55 -0.28
CA VAL A 28 4.38 -9.24 -1.10
C VAL A 28 2.96 -8.97 -0.56
N ARG A 29 2.75 -9.11 0.76
CA ARG A 29 1.46 -8.77 1.38
C ARG A 29 1.09 -7.32 1.15
N PHE A 30 2.05 -6.39 1.28
CA PHE A 30 1.85 -4.98 1.01
C PHE A 30 1.36 -4.72 -0.43
N CYS A 31 2.00 -5.35 -1.43
CA CYS A 31 1.55 -5.25 -2.83
C CYS A 31 0.14 -5.83 -3.03
N LEU A 32 -0.18 -6.97 -2.40
CA LEU A 32 -1.52 -7.56 -2.45
C LEU A 32 -2.58 -6.64 -1.80
N VAL A 33 -2.26 -6.00 -0.68
CA VAL A 33 -3.12 -5.00 -0.05
C VAL A 33 -3.29 -3.79 -0.97
N GLY A 34 -2.23 -3.36 -1.68
CA GLY A 34 -2.32 -2.31 -2.68
C GLY A 34 -3.31 -2.64 -3.81
N ALA A 35 -3.25 -3.86 -4.35
CA ALA A 35 -4.20 -4.32 -5.35
C ALA A 35 -5.64 -4.38 -4.81
N LEU A 36 -5.83 -4.90 -3.59
CA LEU A 36 -7.14 -4.92 -2.93
C LEU A 36 -7.68 -3.50 -2.71
N ASN A 37 -6.84 -2.58 -2.26
CA ASN A 37 -7.18 -1.17 -2.09
C ASN A 37 -7.73 -0.57 -3.38
N THR A 38 -7.06 -0.78 -4.52
CA THR A 38 -7.53 -0.28 -5.81
C THR A 38 -8.87 -0.89 -6.21
N LEU A 39 -9.08 -2.19 -5.95
CA LEU A 39 -10.37 -2.84 -6.21
C LEU A 39 -11.50 -2.27 -5.34
N VAL A 40 -11.23 -2.02 -4.06
CA VAL A 40 -12.21 -1.44 -3.12
C VAL A 40 -12.53 0.00 -3.51
N ASP A 41 -11.53 0.81 -3.80
CA ASP A 41 -11.69 2.20 -4.26
C ASP A 41 -12.56 2.25 -5.52
N TYR A 42 -12.15 1.54 -6.57
CA TYR A 42 -12.89 1.49 -7.83
C TYR A 42 -14.31 0.92 -7.65
N GLY A 43 -14.47 -0.14 -6.83
CA GLY A 43 -15.78 -0.75 -6.57
C GLY A 43 -16.75 0.21 -5.86
N VAL A 44 -16.26 0.91 -4.83
CA VAL A 44 -17.07 1.90 -4.09
C VAL A 44 -17.38 3.11 -4.97
N PHE A 45 -16.43 3.57 -5.78
CA PHE A 45 -16.68 4.61 -6.77
C PHE A 45 -17.78 4.20 -7.76
N VAL A 46 -17.66 3.04 -8.39
CA VAL A 46 -18.64 2.54 -9.38
C VAL A 46 -20.02 2.38 -8.75
N LEU A 47 -20.10 1.84 -7.53
CA LEU A 47 -21.36 1.68 -6.83
C LEU A 47 -21.99 3.04 -6.49
N SER A 48 -21.20 3.97 -5.95
CA SER A 48 -21.69 5.29 -5.56
C SER A 48 -22.13 6.10 -6.78
N TYR A 49 -21.28 6.18 -7.80
CA TYR A 49 -21.55 6.97 -9.01
C TYR A 49 -22.74 6.41 -9.81
N ASN A 50 -22.81 5.09 -10.04
CA ASN A 50 -23.86 4.53 -10.89
C ASN A 50 -25.18 4.26 -10.14
N VAL A 51 -25.12 3.81 -8.87
CA VAL A 51 -26.32 3.36 -8.15
C VAL A 51 -26.89 4.44 -7.24
N ILE A 52 -26.02 5.16 -6.51
CA ILE A 52 -26.49 6.14 -5.51
C ILE A 52 -26.77 7.48 -6.19
N PHE A 53 -25.85 7.95 -7.05
CA PHE A 53 -25.94 9.27 -7.67
C PHE A 53 -26.47 9.25 -9.11
N GLY A 54 -26.72 8.07 -9.68
CA GLY A 54 -27.36 7.93 -10.99
C GLY A 54 -26.59 8.57 -12.15
N ARG A 55 -25.25 8.55 -12.10
CA ARG A 55 -24.35 9.23 -13.05
C ARG A 55 -24.56 10.74 -13.13
N ASN A 56 -24.92 11.36 -12.01
CA ASN A 56 -24.95 12.81 -11.93
C ASN A 56 -23.52 13.36 -11.88
N ASP A 57 -23.08 13.97 -12.98
CA ASP A 57 -21.75 14.55 -13.12
C ASP A 57 -21.48 15.70 -12.13
N SER A 58 -22.52 16.31 -11.54
CA SER A 58 -22.33 17.32 -10.49
C SER A 58 -21.94 16.72 -9.13
N LEU A 59 -22.03 15.40 -8.95
CA LEU A 59 -21.77 14.69 -7.68
C LEU A 59 -20.63 13.65 -7.82
N ASP A 60 -19.96 13.61 -8.96
CA ASP A 60 -18.87 12.69 -9.25
C ASP A 60 -17.72 12.79 -8.23
N PHE A 61 -17.39 13.99 -7.79
CA PHE A 61 -16.36 14.27 -6.79
C PHE A 61 -16.67 13.60 -5.44
N ILE A 62 -17.96 13.48 -5.07
CA ILE A 62 -18.38 12.79 -3.85
C ILE A 62 -18.15 11.29 -4.01
N ALA A 63 -18.53 10.70 -5.16
CA ALA A 63 -18.30 9.30 -5.44
C ALA A 63 -16.80 8.95 -5.44
N VAL A 64 -15.97 9.81 -6.05
CA VAL A 64 -14.50 9.69 -6.03
C VAL A 64 -13.96 9.78 -4.61
N GLY A 65 -14.44 10.75 -3.82
CA GLY A 65 -14.04 10.92 -2.43
C GLY A 65 -14.40 9.70 -1.56
N LEU A 66 -15.57 9.11 -1.75
CA LEU A 66 -16.01 7.91 -1.04
C LEU A 66 -15.15 6.69 -1.39
N GLY A 67 -14.86 6.48 -2.68
CA GLY A 67 -13.96 5.44 -3.14
C GLY A 67 -12.58 5.56 -2.51
N TRP A 68 -12.00 6.76 -2.59
CA TRP A 68 -10.68 7.04 -2.03
C TRP A 68 -10.65 6.81 -0.51
N CYS A 69 -11.65 7.28 0.23
CA CYS A 69 -11.77 7.06 1.67
C CYS A 69 -11.84 5.55 2.01
N ALA A 70 -12.69 4.80 1.30
CA ALA A 70 -12.84 3.37 1.50
C ALA A 70 -11.55 2.60 1.22
N GLY A 71 -10.85 2.96 0.14
CA GLY A 71 -9.52 2.43 -0.19
C GLY A 71 -8.52 2.69 0.94
N VAL A 72 -8.33 3.94 1.33
CA VAL A 72 -7.38 4.34 2.38
C VAL A 72 -7.65 3.59 3.69
N VAL A 73 -8.91 3.47 4.10
CA VAL A 73 -9.30 2.73 5.31
C VAL A 73 -8.99 1.24 5.16
N CYS A 74 -9.37 0.63 4.02
CA CYS A 74 -9.07 -0.77 3.73
C CYS A 74 -7.56 -1.04 3.77
N SER A 75 -6.78 -0.22 3.09
CA SER A 75 -5.32 -0.31 3.05
C SER A 75 -4.69 -0.21 4.43
N PHE A 76 -5.14 0.74 5.26
CA PHE A 76 -4.62 0.88 6.62
C PHE A 76 -4.95 -0.34 7.50
N ILE A 77 -6.20 -0.81 7.46
CA ILE A 77 -6.65 -1.97 8.26
C ILE A 77 -5.88 -3.23 7.84
N CYS A 78 -5.84 -3.52 6.54
CA CYS A 78 -5.17 -4.70 6.00
C CYS A 78 -3.66 -4.64 6.24
N ASN A 79 -3.01 -3.49 6.01
CA ASN A 79 -1.58 -3.37 6.28
C ASN A 79 -1.27 -3.50 7.77
N SER A 80 -2.06 -2.87 8.63
CA SER A 80 -1.91 -2.96 10.08
C SER A 80 -2.06 -4.40 10.57
N ARG A 81 -3.14 -5.10 10.21
CA ARG A 81 -3.48 -6.41 10.78
C ARG A 81 -2.79 -7.59 10.07
N TRP A 82 -2.62 -7.53 8.75
CA TRP A 82 -2.13 -8.66 7.96
C TRP A 82 -0.69 -8.50 7.47
N THR A 83 -0.31 -7.32 6.98
CA THR A 83 1.06 -7.08 6.50
C THR A 83 2.04 -6.97 7.66
N PHE A 84 1.73 -6.13 8.64
CA PHE A 84 2.61 -5.82 9.77
C PHE A 84 2.15 -6.43 11.10
N GLU A 85 1.05 -7.17 11.14
CA GLU A 85 0.60 -7.93 12.32
C GLU A 85 0.56 -7.10 13.62
N GLN A 86 0.18 -5.81 13.50
CA GLN A 86 0.04 -4.88 14.62
C GLN A 86 -1.18 -5.20 15.48
N LYS A 87 -0.93 -5.41 16.77
CA LYS A 87 -1.97 -5.73 17.75
C LYS A 87 -2.77 -4.52 18.25
N LYS A 88 -2.18 -3.33 18.30
CA LYS A 88 -2.82 -2.12 18.85
C LYS A 88 -2.85 -0.99 17.81
N TRP A 89 -4.03 -0.40 17.65
CA TRP A 89 -4.21 0.79 16.82
C TRP A 89 -3.90 2.06 17.63
N SER A 90 -3.45 3.09 16.93
CA SER A 90 -3.19 4.41 17.50
C SER A 90 -3.55 5.45 16.45
N GLY A 91 -4.32 6.48 16.83
CA GLY A 91 -4.66 7.59 15.93
C GLY A 91 -3.41 8.26 15.34
N LYS A 92 -2.31 8.33 16.11
CA LYS A 92 -1.01 8.83 15.61
C LYS A 92 -0.49 8.04 14.40
N LYS A 93 -0.72 6.72 14.37
CA LYS A 93 -0.29 5.87 13.23
C LYS A 93 -1.16 6.11 12.00
N VAL A 94 -2.45 6.38 12.18
CA VAL A 94 -3.35 6.79 11.07
C VAL A 94 -2.87 8.11 10.49
N VAL A 95 -2.60 9.11 11.34
CA VAL A 95 -2.10 10.42 10.89
C VAL A 95 -0.76 10.29 10.17
N LEU A 96 0.20 9.53 10.72
CA LEU A 96 1.48 9.26 10.05
C LEU A 96 1.30 8.54 8.71
N PHE A 97 0.35 7.62 8.60
CA PHE A 97 0.02 6.95 7.34
C PHE A 97 -0.53 7.93 6.30
N LEU A 98 -1.44 8.81 6.69
CA LEU A 98 -1.98 9.84 5.80
C LEU A 98 -0.88 10.81 5.35
N ILE A 99 -0.02 11.28 6.27
CA ILE A 99 1.11 12.15 5.94
C ILE A 99 2.07 11.45 4.97
N LEU A 100 2.41 10.18 5.21
CA LEU A 100 3.29 9.43 4.32
C LEU A 100 2.70 9.32 2.90
N ASN A 101 1.42 8.96 2.78
CA ASN A 101 0.78 8.85 1.48
C ASN A 101 0.65 10.21 0.77
N ALA A 102 0.39 11.29 1.52
CA ALA A 102 0.36 12.65 0.97
C ALA A 102 1.74 13.09 0.44
N LEU A 103 2.81 12.81 1.18
CA LEU A 103 4.19 13.10 0.74
C LEU A 103 4.55 12.30 -0.53
N LEU A 104 4.17 11.03 -0.59
CA LEU A 104 4.42 10.18 -1.75
C LEU A 104 3.60 10.59 -2.98
N TYR A 105 2.38 11.07 -2.76
CA TYR A 105 1.57 11.67 -3.83
C TYR A 105 2.27 12.93 -4.38
N GLY A 106 2.75 13.81 -3.50
CA GLY A 106 3.55 14.98 -3.89
C GLY A 106 4.83 14.61 -4.64
N LEU A 107 5.54 13.57 -4.18
CA LEU A 107 6.73 13.05 -4.86
C LEU A 107 6.40 12.48 -6.24
N THR A 108 5.27 11.78 -6.37
CA THR A 108 4.79 11.26 -7.65
C THR A 108 4.55 12.41 -8.61
N TRP A 109 3.79 13.42 -8.18
CA TRP A 109 3.49 14.61 -8.98
C TRP A 109 4.76 15.35 -9.42
N LEU A 110 5.71 15.57 -8.50
CA LEU A 110 6.99 16.21 -8.81
C LEU A 110 7.81 15.41 -9.83
N SER A 111 7.87 14.08 -9.65
CA SER A 111 8.59 13.20 -10.56
C SER A 111 8.02 13.26 -11.97
N LEU A 112 6.69 13.29 -12.12
CA LEU A 112 6.04 13.46 -13.42
C LEU A 112 6.39 14.80 -14.08
N ARG A 113 6.46 15.89 -13.31
CA ARG A 113 6.85 17.21 -13.85
C ARG A 113 8.30 17.23 -14.34
N LEU A 114 9.22 16.66 -13.55
CA LEU A 114 10.64 16.62 -13.90
C LEU A 114 10.90 15.71 -15.11
N LEU A 115 10.34 14.50 -15.12
CA LEU A 115 10.50 13.57 -16.25
C LEU A 115 9.81 14.10 -17.51
N GLY A 116 8.64 14.72 -17.37
CA GLY A 116 7.95 15.39 -18.46
C GLY A 116 8.78 16.53 -19.07
N SER A 117 9.44 17.35 -18.24
CA SER A 117 10.35 18.39 -18.75
C SER A 117 11.59 17.83 -19.49
N ALA A 118 11.95 16.57 -19.25
CA ALA A 118 13.00 15.86 -19.95
C ALA A 118 12.51 15.15 -21.23
N GLY A 119 11.26 15.37 -21.65
CA GLY A 119 10.67 14.78 -22.85
C GLY A 119 10.15 13.34 -22.67
N ILE A 120 10.08 12.84 -21.44
CA ILE A 120 9.52 11.51 -21.16
C ILE A 120 7.99 11.63 -21.11
N VAL A 121 7.31 10.79 -21.88
CA VAL A 121 5.84 10.71 -21.89
C VAL A 121 5.29 10.31 -20.52
N GLU A 122 4.10 10.82 -20.18
CA GLU A 122 3.55 10.73 -18.83
C GLU A 122 3.39 9.28 -18.34
N GLU A 123 3.00 8.37 -19.23
CA GLU A 123 2.82 6.95 -18.93
C GLU A 123 4.14 6.29 -18.53
N LEU A 124 5.22 6.60 -19.25
CA LEU A 124 6.55 6.07 -18.94
C LEU A 124 7.10 6.71 -17.67
N ALA A 125 6.85 8.00 -17.45
CA ALA A 125 7.22 8.67 -16.22
C ALA A 125 6.52 8.06 -14.99
N LYS A 126 5.21 7.73 -15.10
CA LYS A 126 4.46 7.01 -14.07
C LYS A 126 5.03 5.61 -13.84
N LEU A 127 5.33 4.88 -14.91
CA LEU A 127 5.89 3.53 -14.82
C LEU A 127 7.24 3.50 -14.11
N ILE A 128 8.09 4.51 -14.34
CA ILE A 128 9.37 4.67 -13.64
C ILE A 128 9.14 5.05 -12.17
N THR A 129 8.22 5.98 -11.90
CA THR A 129 8.00 6.55 -10.56
C THR A 129 7.32 5.57 -9.59
N LEU A 130 6.44 4.70 -10.10
CA LEU A 130 5.62 3.80 -9.30
C LEU A 130 6.45 2.81 -8.44
N PRO A 131 7.48 2.10 -8.96
CA PRO A 131 8.34 1.26 -8.14
C PRO A 131 9.01 2.01 -6.98
N PHE A 132 9.56 3.20 -7.24
CA PHE A 132 10.25 3.99 -6.21
C PHE A 132 9.29 4.40 -5.10
N THR A 133 8.14 4.98 -5.46
CA THR A 133 7.13 5.41 -4.49
C THR A 133 6.55 4.24 -3.72
N THR A 134 6.34 3.09 -4.36
CA THR A 134 5.88 1.86 -3.70
C THR A 134 6.91 1.35 -2.67
N ILE A 135 8.20 1.32 -3.04
CA ILE A 135 9.27 0.92 -2.12
C ILE A 135 9.32 1.90 -0.94
N LEU A 136 9.33 3.20 -1.18
CA LEU A 136 9.32 4.21 -0.11
C LEU A 136 8.08 4.10 0.78
N ASN A 137 6.91 3.83 0.21
CA ASN A 137 5.68 3.58 0.96
C ASN A 137 5.83 2.37 1.89
N PHE A 138 6.35 1.26 1.36
CA PHE A 138 6.60 0.07 2.14
C PHE A 138 7.61 0.32 3.27
N LEU A 139 8.74 0.99 2.97
CA LEU A 139 9.78 1.28 3.96
C LEU A 139 9.27 2.23 5.05
N GLY A 140 8.53 3.28 4.68
CA GLY A 140 7.91 4.21 5.63
C GLY A 140 6.91 3.50 6.53
N ASN A 141 6.05 2.65 5.96
CA ASN A 141 5.13 1.83 6.75
C ASN A 141 5.87 0.88 7.70
N LYS A 142 6.88 0.18 7.20
CA LYS A 142 7.62 -0.82 7.98
C LYS A 142 8.44 -0.21 9.11
N PHE A 143 9.20 0.85 8.82
CA PHE A 143 10.21 1.38 9.75
C PHE A 143 9.74 2.57 10.58
N VAL A 144 8.72 3.30 10.11
CA VAL A 144 8.20 4.48 10.83
C VAL A 144 6.85 4.17 11.48
N ILE A 145 5.86 3.76 10.68
CA ILE A 145 4.47 3.67 11.15
C ILE A 145 4.26 2.42 12.00
N PHE A 146 4.77 1.29 11.54
CA PHE A 146 4.53 -0.02 12.14
C PHE A 146 5.78 -0.66 12.75
N ARG A 147 6.77 0.15 13.11
CA ARG A 147 8.08 -0.27 13.67
C ARG A 147 7.99 -1.31 14.80
N ASP A 148 6.95 -1.24 15.62
CA ASP A 148 6.78 -2.11 16.80
C ASP A 148 6.45 -3.56 16.45
N ALA A 149 6.04 -3.84 15.20
CA ALA A 149 5.72 -5.18 14.72
C ALA A 149 6.91 -6.14 14.78
N GLY A 150 8.12 -5.66 14.50
CA GLY A 150 9.35 -6.47 14.51
C GLY A 150 9.83 -6.84 15.92
N LYS A 151 9.57 -6.00 16.92
CA LYS A 151 10.06 -6.20 18.29
C LYS A 151 9.31 -7.31 19.05
N GLN A 152 8.05 -7.57 18.71
CA GLN A 152 7.25 -8.60 19.40
C GLN A 152 7.60 -10.04 19.01
N ALA A 153 8.32 -10.25 17.91
CA ALA A 153 8.75 -11.58 17.48
C ALA A 153 10.08 -12.03 18.14
N SER A 154 10.92 -11.09 18.57
CA SER A 154 12.23 -11.35 19.21
C SER A 154 12.15 -11.45 20.74
N GLY A 155 11.07 -10.99 21.38
CA GLY A 155 10.81 -11.22 22.81
C GLY A 155 10.16 -12.57 23.12
N ARG A 156 10.33 -13.57 22.25
CA ARG A 156 9.85 -14.95 22.39
C ARG A 156 11.00 -15.96 22.33
N GLU A 157 12.21 -15.52 22.66
CA GLU A 157 13.37 -16.38 22.90
C GLU A 157 13.70 -16.36 24.39
#